data_AF-A0A915EDX7-F1
#
_entry.id   AF-A0A915EDX7-F1
#
_cell.length_a   1.000
_cell.length_b   1.000
_cell.length_c   1.000
_cell.angle_alpha   90.00
_cell.angle_beta   90.00
_cell.angle_gamma   90.00
#
_symmetry.space_group_name_H-M   'P 1'
#
loop_
_entity.id
_entity.type
_entity.pdbx_description
1 polymer ?
#
loop_
_entity_poly.entity_id
_entity_poly.type
_entity_poly.pdbx_seq_one_letter_code
_entity_poly.pdbx_strand_id
1 'polypeptide(L)'
;MICNPATAYDMVDADDYRIKVCAQLTESDFINAHKLMAQLYYKYLSRKQPLLLRDTPNPSLGSALAGAFAILSRNAEYLKSQNLLDPKAERSEPSEINHLYKEAIDQVWVFEGKLDKSNWSEAWWKLREQYQGVKSADKSAASDYDSVVSPAITQQHAPAMRSFVSYVTQFQILKKLCEGGNETAPIMMLSQGCIPNKAAVEKVIDTLARGASISWVDAFEEMTGSRKLDAGPLLQYYEPLISWLQNINQHEQNEIPELRQTVGELGQVLPNDDQIAYPGQSCTKGQECLLDSICNGTICICNASFYTLQIADTYNCVPENPANAGFGTPGGGLLIALNPNENAKMDVKNSTAEESDHKESHKTEKTHTRTNSAG
;
A
#
# COMPACT_ATOMS: atom_id res chain seq x y z
N MET A 1 -20.20 10.44 11.69
CA MET A 1 -18.94 10.94 12.31
C MET A 1 -17.84 10.88 11.25
N ILE A 2 -17.04 11.93 11.08
CA ILE A 2 -15.94 11.92 10.11
C ILE A 2 -14.75 11.19 10.74
N CYS A 3 -14.45 9.99 10.28
CA CYS A 3 -13.40 9.15 10.88
C CYS A 3 -12.15 8.97 10.01
N ASN A 4 -12.16 9.47 8.78
CA ASN A 4 -10.99 9.51 7.90
C ASN A 4 -10.45 10.96 7.80
N PRO A 5 -9.14 11.20 7.92
CA PRO A 5 -8.10 10.27 8.39
C PRO A 5 -8.29 9.88 9.86
N ALA A 6 -7.76 8.71 10.22
CA ALA A 6 -7.61 8.32 11.62
C ALA A 6 -6.54 9.21 12.26
N THR A 7 -6.78 9.72 13.47
CA THR A 7 -5.91 10.76 14.05
C THR A 7 -5.89 10.71 15.57
N ALA A 8 -4.71 10.91 16.15
CA ALA A 8 -4.49 11.19 17.57
C ALA A 8 -4.41 12.71 17.82
N TYR A 9 -5.18 13.19 18.78
CA TYR A 9 -5.34 14.61 19.12
C TYR A 9 -4.78 14.92 20.51
N ASP A 10 -4.08 16.05 20.61
CA ASP A 10 -3.86 16.80 21.85
C ASP A 10 -4.92 17.90 21.88
N MET A 11 -5.79 17.88 22.89
CA MET A 11 -6.87 18.86 23.02
C MET A 11 -6.42 20.16 23.70
N VAL A 12 -5.12 20.27 24.04
CA VAL A 12 -4.48 21.45 24.66
C VAL A 12 -5.02 21.74 26.07
N ASP A 13 -5.72 20.79 26.69
CA ASP A 13 -6.31 20.91 28.03
C ASP A 13 -5.51 20.14 29.10
N ALA A 14 -4.18 20.14 28.95
CA ALA A 14 -3.15 19.46 29.76
C ALA A 14 -3.24 17.92 29.82
N ASP A 15 -4.42 17.36 30.05
CA ASP A 15 -4.68 15.94 30.33
C ASP A 15 -5.70 15.29 29.35
N ASP A 16 -6.23 16.04 28.39
CA ASP A 16 -7.19 15.52 27.39
C ASP A 16 -6.51 15.16 26.06
N TYR A 17 -6.39 13.86 25.79
CA TYR A 17 -5.84 13.29 24.56
C TYR A 17 -6.81 12.26 23.99
N ARG A 18 -7.09 12.35 22.69
CA ARG A 18 -8.15 11.55 22.06
C ARG A 18 -7.69 10.88 20.79
N ILE A 19 -8.24 9.71 20.47
CA ILE A 19 -8.07 9.06 19.17
C ILE A 19 -9.42 9.06 18.45
N LYS A 20 -9.42 9.48 17.18
CA LYS A 20 -10.57 9.43 16.28
C LYS A 20 -10.30 8.42 15.18
N VAL A 21 -11.01 7.30 15.17
CA VAL A 21 -10.86 6.22 14.18
C VAL A 21 -12.17 5.46 14.00
N CYS A 22 -12.45 4.98 12.78
CA CYS A 22 -13.50 3.99 12.50
C CYS A 22 -12.86 2.60 12.47
N ALA A 23 -12.49 2.07 13.63
CA ALA A 23 -11.82 0.78 13.71
C ALA A 23 -12.81 -0.37 13.50
N GLN A 24 -12.39 -1.37 12.73
CA GLN A 24 -13.03 -2.67 12.60
C GLN A 24 -12.15 -3.74 13.27
N LEU A 25 -12.71 -4.93 13.49
CA LEU A 25 -11.97 -6.06 14.04
C LEU A 25 -11.14 -6.74 12.94
N THR A 26 -10.11 -6.04 12.47
CA THR A 26 -9.19 -6.51 11.43
C THR A 26 -7.74 -6.37 11.88
N GLU A 27 -6.84 -7.15 11.29
CA GLU A 27 -5.40 -7.03 11.55
C GLU A 27 -4.88 -5.63 11.19
N SER A 28 -5.33 -5.08 10.06
CA SER A 28 -4.93 -3.73 9.61
C SER A 28 -5.30 -2.66 10.64
N ASP A 29 -6.51 -2.71 11.20
CA ASP A 29 -6.94 -1.77 12.23
C ASP A 29 -6.25 -2.01 13.58
N PHE A 30 -5.88 -3.25 13.92
CA PHE A 30 -5.06 -3.54 15.09
C PHE A 30 -3.66 -2.89 14.99
N ILE A 31 -3.04 -2.99 13.82
CA ILE A 31 -1.75 -2.33 13.52
C ILE A 31 -1.92 -0.81 13.56
N ASN A 32 -2.98 -0.30 12.94
CA ASN A 32 -3.28 1.13 12.93
C ASN A 32 -3.55 1.68 14.35
N ALA A 33 -4.18 0.89 15.23
CA ALA A 33 -4.37 1.26 16.62
C ALA A 33 -3.02 1.47 17.34
N HIS A 34 -2.03 0.60 17.12
CA HIS A 34 -0.68 0.77 17.68
C HIS A 34 0.02 2.02 17.13
N LYS A 35 -0.14 2.28 15.83
CA LYS A 35 0.36 3.51 15.20
C LYS A 35 -0.24 4.76 15.86
N LEU A 36 -1.56 4.79 16.06
CA LEU A 36 -2.27 5.91 16.68
C LEU A 36 -1.92 6.06 18.17
N MET A 37 -1.77 4.95 18.89
CA MET A 37 -1.32 4.97 20.28
C MET A 37 0.09 5.55 20.41
N ALA A 38 1.04 5.15 19.55
CA ALA A 38 2.39 5.71 19.56
C ALA A 38 2.37 7.24 19.31
N GLN A 39 1.54 7.71 18.38
CA GLN A 39 1.33 9.14 18.15
C GLN A 39 0.70 9.86 19.35
N LEU A 40 -0.24 9.21 20.05
CA LEU A 40 -0.87 9.76 21.25
C LEU A 40 0.14 9.86 22.40
N TYR A 41 0.92 8.80 22.64
CA TYR A 41 1.96 8.77 23.66
C TYR A 41 3.02 9.86 23.43
N TYR A 42 3.38 10.11 22.17
CA TYR A 42 4.24 11.22 21.82
C TYR A 42 3.71 12.57 22.34
N LYS A 43 2.45 12.87 22.02
CA LYS A 43 1.78 14.12 22.44
C LYS A 43 1.70 14.21 23.97
N TYR A 44 1.33 13.11 24.61
CA TYR A 44 1.27 13.02 26.05
C TYR A 44 2.64 13.23 26.73
N LEU A 45 3.72 12.69 26.18
CA LEU A 45 5.07 12.83 26.76
C LEU A 45 5.61 14.26 26.64
N SER A 46 5.34 14.92 25.51
CA SER A 46 5.75 16.30 25.26
C SER A 46 4.87 17.36 25.97
N ARG A 47 3.81 16.96 26.71
CA ARG A 47 2.85 17.88 27.36
C ARG A 47 3.45 18.95 28.28
N LYS A 48 4.61 18.65 28.87
CA LYS A 48 5.33 19.58 29.76
C LYS A 48 6.07 20.68 29.00
N GLN A 49 6.25 20.54 27.69
CA GLN A 49 6.85 21.57 26.85
C GLN A 49 5.89 22.76 26.68
N PRO A 50 6.42 23.98 26.44
CA PRO A 50 5.63 25.11 25.98
C PRO A 50 4.80 24.72 24.76
N LEU A 51 3.59 25.28 24.61
CA LEU A 51 2.63 24.88 23.56
C LEU A 51 3.26 24.82 22.15
N LEU A 52 4.12 25.78 21.81
CA LEU A 52 4.81 25.85 20.51
C LEU A 52 5.85 24.73 20.29
N LEU A 53 6.27 24.04 21.36
CA LEU A 53 7.29 22.99 21.35
C LEU A 53 6.71 21.60 21.65
N ARG A 54 5.38 21.44 21.78
CA ARG A 54 4.68 20.16 22.00
C ARG A 54 4.52 19.30 20.74
N ASP A 55 5.38 19.50 19.75
CA ASP A 55 5.37 18.74 18.51
C ASP A 55 6.74 18.10 18.27
N THR A 56 6.82 17.20 17.31
CA THR A 56 8.07 16.58 16.87
C THR A 56 9.05 17.62 16.33
N PRO A 57 10.36 17.48 16.61
CA PRO A 57 11.40 18.29 15.95
C PRO A 57 11.30 18.23 14.42
N ASN A 58 10.83 17.10 13.89
CA ASN A 58 10.52 16.90 12.49
C ASN A 58 9.30 15.97 12.36
N PRO A 59 8.25 16.34 11.59
CA PRO A 59 7.03 15.54 11.40
C PRO A 59 7.25 14.10 10.91
N SER A 60 8.36 13.84 10.20
CA SER A 60 8.74 12.50 9.77
C SER A 60 9.15 11.61 10.94
N LEU A 61 9.75 12.14 12.01
CA LEU A 61 10.21 11.34 13.15
C LEU A 61 9.03 10.73 13.92
N GLY A 62 7.98 11.51 14.19
CA GLY A 62 6.80 10.97 14.87
C GLY A 62 6.06 9.93 14.03
N SER A 63 6.04 10.14 12.71
CA SER A 63 5.44 9.20 11.76
C SER A 63 6.27 7.91 11.66
N ALA A 64 7.60 8.02 11.66
CA ALA A 64 8.54 6.91 11.62
C ALA A 64 8.47 6.08 12.90
N LEU A 65 8.44 6.74 14.06
CA LEU A 65 8.30 6.05 15.34
C LEU A 65 6.99 5.26 15.40
N ALA A 66 5.88 5.87 14.99
CA ALA A 66 4.60 5.21 14.93
C ALA A 66 4.61 4.01 13.95
N GLY A 67 5.33 4.14 12.84
CA GLY A 67 5.57 3.04 11.90
C GLY A 67 6.37 1.89 12.52
N ALA A 68 7.43 2.19 13.27
CA ALA A 68 8.23 1.17 13.95
C ALA A 68 7.39 0.38 14.98
N PHE A 69 6.57 1.06 15.79
CA PHE A 69 5.66 0.40 16.72
C PHE A 69 4.55 -0.39 16.03
N ALA A 70 4.09 0.05 14.86
CA ALA A 70 3.14 -0.68 14.03
C ALA A 70 3.74 -1.99 13.47
N ILE A 71 5.04 -2.02 13.18
CA ILE A 71 5.75 -3.26 12.81
C ILE A 71 5.89 -4.16 14.05
N LEU A 72 6.32 -3.60 15.19
CA LEU A 72 6.50 -4.33 16.44
C LEU A 72 5.21 -5.00 16.95
N SER A 73 4.04 -4.38 16.71
CA SER A 73 2.75 -4.97 17.11
C SER A 73 2.42 -6.28 16.39
N ARG A 74 3.13 -6.60 15.30
CA ARG A 74 2.96 -7.84 14.53
C ARG A 74 3.91 -8.96 14.97
N ASN A 75 4.81 -8.69 15.92
CA ASN A 75 5.74 -9.68 16.41
C ASN A 75 5.00 -10.87 17.05
N ALA A 76 5.41 -12.09 16.70
CA ALA A 76 4.72 -13.30 17.12
C ALA A 76 4.76 -13.51 18.65
N GLU A 77 5.87 -13.17 19.32
CA GLU A 77 5.98 -13.28 20.78
C GLU A 77 5.03 -12.29 21.47
N TYR A 78 4.94 -11.07 20.94
CA TYR A 78 3.99 -10.07 21.41
C TYR A 78 2.54 -10.56 21.26
N LEU A 79 2.15 -11.06 20.09
CA LEU A 79 0.79 -11.58 19.86
C LEU A 79 0.46 -12.77 20.78
N LYS A 80 1.41 -13.67 21.01
CA LYS A 80 1.26 -14.76 22.00
C LYS A 80 1.04 -14.21 23.41
N SER A 81 1.80 -13.18 23.82
CA SER A 81 1.63 -12.55 25.15
C SER A 81 0.25 -11.92 25.36
N GLN A 82 -0.39 -11.47 24.28
CA GLN A 82 -1.74 -10.90 24.30
C GLN A 82 -2.84 -11.97 24.14
N ASN A 83 -2.49 -13.26 24.11
CA ASN A 83 -3.40 -14.38 23.82
C ASN A 83 -4.11 -14.27 22.45
N LEU A 84 -3.49 -13.61 21.47
CA LEU A 84 -4.02 -13.47 20.11
C LEU A 84 -3.50 -14.55 19.16
N LEU A 85 -2.49 -15.31 19.57
CA LEU A 85 -1.89 -16.38 18.79
C LEU A 85 -1.65 -17.61 19.68
N ASP A 86 -1.83 -18.82 19.14
CA ASP A 86 -1.51 -20.07 19.85
C ASP A 86 -0.03 -20.05 20.29
N PRO A 87 0.29 -20.37 21.56
CA PRO A 87 1.66 -20.45 22.04
C PRO A 87 2.58 -21.32 21.17
N LYS A 88 2.04 -22.37 20.55
CA LYS A 88 2.75 -23.30 19.67
C LYS A 88 2.82 -22.86 18.21
N ALA A 89 2.09 -21.82 17.82
CA ALA A 89 2.14 -21.35 16.44
C ALA A 89 3.53 -20.77 16.15
N GLU A 90 4.13 -21.24 15.07
CA GLU A 90 5.37 -20.72 14.52
C GLU A 90 5.09 -20.18 13.13
N ARG A 91 5.81 -19.13 12.74
CA ARG A 91 5.68 -18.56 11.40
C ARG A 91 6.59 -19.35 10.47
N SER A 92 5.99 -20.04 9.50
CA SER A 92 6.74 -20.74 8.45
C SER A 92 7.37 -19.74 7.48
N GLU A 93 8.48 -20.12 6.85
CA GLU A 93 9.16 -19.31 5.84
C GLU A 93 8.23 -18.87 4.69
N PRO A 94 7.39 -19.74 4.08
CA PRO A 94 6.45 -19.31 3.04
C PRO A 94 5.42 -18.28 3.52
N SER A 95 4.99 -18.40 4.78
CA SER A 95 4.06 -17.43 5.39
C SER A 95 4.71 -16.06 5.57
N GLU A 96 6.00 -16.05 5.96
CA GLU A 96 6.79 -14.82 6.06
C GLU A 96 7.00 -14.17 4.69
N ILE A 97 7.32 -14.92 3.65
CA ILE A 97 7.44 -14.39 2.28
C ILE A 97 6.12 -13.79 1.80
N ASN A 98 4.99 -14.50 1.98
CA ASN A 98 3.67 -13.97 1.60
C ASN A 98 3.32 -12.69 2.35
N HIS A 99 3.68 -12.61 3.64
CA HIS A 99 3.48 -11.41 4.45
C HIS A 99 4.29 -10.23 3.90
N LEU A 100 5.60 -10.42 3.71
CA LEU A 100 6.50 -9.40 3.19
C LEU A 100 6.07 -8.93 1.79
N TYR A 101 5.65 -9.86 0.93
CA TYR A 101 5.16 -9.56 -0.41
C TYR A 101 3.91 -8.69 -0.36
N LYS A 102 2.91 -9.05 0.47
CA LYS A 102 1.71 -8.24 0.67
C LYS A 102 2.03 -6.84 1.16
N GLU A 103 2.93 -6.73 2.14
CA GLU A 103 3.34 -5.43 2.69
C GLU A 103 4.07 -4.56 1.67
N ALA A 104 4.92 -5.17 0.84
CA ALA A 104 5.67 -4.47 -0.20
C ALA A 104 4.75 -3.87 -1.27
N ILE A 105 3.65 -4.55 -1.61
CA ILE A 105 2.65 -4.07 -2.58
C ILE A 105 1.86 -2.87 -2.05
N ASP A 106 1.58 -2.81 -0.75
CA ASP A 106 0.77 -1.74 -0.15
C ASP A 106 1.49 -0.37 -0.13
N GLN A 107 2.75 -0.28 -0.58
CA GLN A 107 3.53 0.96 -0.58
C GLN A 107 3.26 1.83 -1.81
N VAL A 108 2.42 2.86 -1.67
CA VAL A 108 2.15 3.85 -2.73
C VAL A 108 2.93 5.14 -2.47
N TRP A 109 3.71 5.58 -3.47
CA TRP A 109 4.51 6.80 -3.34
C TRP A 109 3.81 7.99 -3.96
N VAL A 110 3.99 9.16 -3.33
CA VAL A 110 3.49 10.45 -3.80
C VAL A 110 4.68 11.31 -4.20
N PHE A 111 4.55 12.10 -5.26
CA PHE A 111 5.61 12.96 -5.77
C PHE A 111 5.36 14.43 -5.42
N GLU A 112 6.43 15.21 -5.29
CA GLU A 112 6.39 16.65 -5.02
C GLU A 112 7.23 17.39 -6.08
N GLY A 113 6.69 18.47 -6.65
CA GLY A 113 7.37 19.26 -7.67
C GLY A 113 6.60 20.51 -8.08
N LYS A 114 7.30 21.48 -8.68
CA LYS A 114 6.69 22.67 -9.31
C LYS A 114 6.46 22.37 -10.79
N LEU A 115 5.20 22.44 -11.22
CA LEU A 115 4.80 22.18 -12.59
C LEU A 115 3.82 23.25 -13.05
N ASP A 116 3.90 23.64 -14.31
CA ASP A 116 2.88 24.48 -14.94
C ASP A 116 1.55 23.74 -15.00
N LYS A 117 0.46 24.47 -14.69
CA LYS A 117 -0.89 23.90 -14.58
C LYS A 117 -1.34 23.14 -15.83
N SER A 118 -0.87 23.56 -17.01
CA SER A 118 -1.19 22.92 -18.29
C SER A 118 -0.59 21.52 -18.44
N ASN A 119 0.43 21.17 -17.64
CA ASN A 119 1.23 19.95 -17.82
C ASN A 119 1.15 19.02 -16.59
N TRP A 120 0.25 19.27 -15.64
CA TRP A 120 0.17 18.50 -14.39
C TRP A 120 -0.07 17.01 -14.61
N SER A 121 -0.98 16.65 -15.50
CA SER A 121 -1.36 15.26 -15.74
C SER A 121 -0.28 14.48 -16.48
N GLU A 122 0.29 15.07 -17.52
CA GLU A 122 1.41 14.49 -18.26
C GLU A 122 2.63 14.30 -17.35
N ALA A 123 2.98 15.31 -16.57
CA ALA A 123 4.11 15.22 -15.64
C ALA A 123 3.85 14.21 -14.51
N TRP A 124 2.62 14.11 -14.01
CA TRP A 124 2.22 13.09 -13.04
C TRP A 124 2.44 11.68 -13.59
N TRP A 125 1.91 11.39 -14.77
CA TRP A 125 2.06 10.08 -15.40
C TRP A 125 3.51 9.77 -15.77
N LYS A 126 4.28 10.77 -16.21
CA LYS A 126 5.72 10.62 -16.44
C LYS A 126 6.48 10.23 -15.17
N LEU A 127 6.16 10.83 -14.02
CA LEU A 127 6.78 10.48 -12.74
C LEU A 127 6.35 9.09 -12.25
N ARG A 128 5.08 8.72 -12.43
CA ARG A 128 4.54 7.39 -12.13
C ARG A 128 5.23 6.32 -12.98
N GLU A 129 5.42 6.57 -14.27
CA GLU A 129 6.11 5.66 -15.17
C GLU A 129 7.60 5.54 -14.80
N GLN A 130 8.26 6.66 -14.55
CA GLN A 130 9.69 6.67 -14.24
C GLN A 130 10.03 6.00 -12.90
N TYR A 131 9.26 6.26 -11.85
CA TYR A 131 9.59 5.82 -10.49
C TYR A 131 8.78 4.63 -10.00
N GLN A 132 7.57 4.40 -10.51
CA GLN A 132 6.72 3.26 -10.13
C GLN A 132 6.57 2.23 -11.25
N GLY A 133 6.99 2.54 -12.49
CA GLY A 133 6.80 1.65 -13.63
C GLY A 133 5.34 1.50 -14.05
N VAL A 134 4.46 2.43 -13.68
CA VAL A 134 3.02 2.38 -13.99
C VAL A 134 2.67 3.45 -15.02
N LYS A 135 2.08 3.03 -16.15
CA LYS A 135 1.55 3.91 -17.20
C LYS A 135 0.03 4.05 -17.09
N SER A 136 -0.52 5.16 -17.61
CA SER A 136 -1.97 5.33 -17.72
C SER A 136 -2.56 4.28 -18.67
N ALA A 137 -3.73 3.74 -18.32
CA ALA A 137 -4.49 2.86 -19.21
C ALA A 137 -5.11 3.64 -20.39
N ASP A 138 -5.45 4.91 -20.19
CA ASP A 138 -6.03 5.76 -21.23
C ASP A 138 -4.96 6.70 -21.82
N LYS A 139 -4.93 6.77 -23.15
CA LYS A 139 -4.09 7.71 -23.93
C LYS A 139 -4.52 9.16 -23.77
N SER A 140 -5.76 9.41 -23.34
CA SER A 140 -6.35 10.75 -23.16
C SER A 140 -6.06 11.38 -21.80
N ALA A 141 -5.28 10.71 -20.93
CA ALA A 141 -5.01 11.13 -19.55
C ALA A 141 -4.30 12.50 -19.39
N ALA A 142 -3.93 13.16 -20.49
CA ALA A 142 -3.35 14.49 -20.47
C ALA A 142 -4.35 15.59 -20.01
N SER A 143 -5.67 15.35 -20.06
CA SER A 143 -6.69 16.32 -19.62
C SER A 143 -7.19 16.13 -18.18
N ASP A 144 -6.84 15.01 -17.53
CA ASP A 144 -7.46 14.59 -16.27
C ASP A 144 -6.55 14.89 -15.08
N TYR A 145 -7.09 15.53 -14.04
CA TYR A 145 -6.32 15.92 -12.85
C TYR A 145 -6.10 14.75 -11.88
N ASP A 146 -5.60 13.60 -12.36
CA ASP A 146 -5.48 12.36 -11.59
C ASP A 146 -4.68 12.52 -10.29
N SER A 147 -3.70 13.42 -10.29
CA SER A 147 -2.92 13.74 -9.09
C SER A 147 -3.79 14.23 -7.93
N VAL A 148 -4.92 14.91 -8.19
CA VAL A 148 -5.79 15.43 -7.13
C VAL A 148 -6.68 14.35 -6.49
N VAL A 149 -6.80 13.18 -7.10
CA VAL A 149 -7.55 12.07 -6.50
C VAL A 149 -6.84 11.53 -5.25
N SER A 150 -5.53 11.73 -5.14
CA SER A 150 -4.76 11.33 -3.96
C SER A 150 -5.19 12.11 -2.71
N PRO A 151 -5.68 11.42 -1.65
CA PRO A 151 -6.02 12.06 -0.39
C PRO A 151 -4.83 12.76 0.28
N ALA A 152 -3.59 12.31 0.00
CA ALA A 152 -2.38 12.98 0.46
C ALA A 152 -2.29 14.43 -0.07
N ILE A 153 -2.74 14.63 -1.31
CA ILE A 153 -2.74 15.94 -1.99
C ILE A 153 -3.97 16.76 -1.61
N THR A 154 -5.17 16.17 -1.60
CA THR A 154 -6.43 16.91 -1.42
C THR A 154 -6.95 17.02 0.01
N GLN A 155 -6.57 16.12 0.91
CA GLN A 155 -7.08 16.11 2.30
C GLN A 155 -5.99 16.38 3.32
N GLN A 156 -4.80 15.80 3.14
CA GLN A 156 -3.73 15.89 4.13
C GLN A 156 -2.82 17.10 3.89
N HIS A 157 -2.71 17.58 2.65
CA HIS A 157 -1.79 18.63 2.23
C HIS A 157 -0.37 18.43 2.81
N ALA A 158 0.04 17.18 2.98
CA ALA A 158 1.29 16.82 3.62
C ALA A 158 2.39 16.73 2.57
N PRO A 159 3.59 17.32 2.82
CA PRO A 159 4.71 17.18 1.90
C PRO A 159 5.04 15.70 1.69
N ALA A 160 5.16 15.26 0.43
CA ALA A 160 5.39 13.85 0.12
C ALA A 160 6.72 13.36 0.71
N MET A 161 7.70 14.25 0.81
CA MET A 161 8.99 13.99 1.46
C MET A 161 8.84 13.52 2.91
N ARG A 162 7.79 13.97 3.61
CA ARG A 162 7.50 13.54 4.99
C ARG A 162 7.34 12.02 5.06
N SER A 163 6.54 11.46 4.15
CA SER A 163 6.23 10.03 4.09
C SER A 163 7.46 9.22 3.69
N PHE A 164 8.24 9.70 2.71
CA PHE A 164 9.47 9.04 2.29
C PHE A 164 10.50 8.94 3.43
N VAL A 165 10.84 10.07 4.06
CA VAL A 165 11.79 10.10 5.18
C VAL A 165 11.27 9.28 6.36
N SER A 166 9.96 9.37 6.65
CA SER A 166 9.32 8.56 7.68
C SER A 166 9.48 7.06 7.42
N TYR A 167 9.21 6.63 6.19
CA TYR A 167 9.23 5.21 5.82
C TYR A 167 10.64 4.63 5.94
N VAL A 168 11.68 5.32 5.46
CA VAL A 168 13.06 4.85 5.64
C VAL A 168 13.47 4.87 7.12
N THR A 169 13.16 5.96 7.82
CA THR A 169 13.55 6.15 9.23
C THR A 169 12.89 5.11 10.14
N GLN A 170 11.67 4.65 9.84
CA GLN A 170 10.97 3.69 10.71
C GLN A 170 11.77 2.39 10.87
N PHE A 171 12.49 1.94 9.83
CA PHE A 171 13.32 0.75 9.89
C PHE A 171 14.64 0.99 10.64
N GLN A 172 15.20 2.21 10.58
CA GLN A 172 16.34 2.57 11.43
C GLN A 172 15.97 2.59 12.91
N ILE A 173 14.80 3.16 13.25
CA ILE A 173 14.27 3.14 14.61
C ILE A 173 13.98 1.71 15.03
N LEU A 174 13.33 0.91 14.18
CA LEU A 174 13.03 -0.50 14.45
C LEU A 174 14.29 -1.29 14.76
N LYS A 175 15.34 -1.15 13.95
CA LYS A 175 16.65 -1.76 14.21
C LYS A 175 17.20 -1.35 15.55
N LYS A 176 17.17 -0.05 15.87
CA LYS A 176 17.66 0.45 17.15
C LYS A 176 16.87 -0.09 18.35
N LEU A 177 15.56 -0.21 18.22
CA LEU A 177 14.70 -0.80 19.24
C LEU A 177 14.94 -2.30 19.42
N CYS A 178 15.32 -3.01 18.36
CA CYS A 178 15.64 -4.43 18.40
C CYS A 178 17.09 -4.76 18.81
N GLU A 179 17.99 -3.77 18.84
CA GLU A 179 19.37 -3.96 19.29
C GLU A 179 19.42 -4.44 20.76
N GLY A 180 19.93 -5.65 20.98
CA GLY A 180 20.09 -6.26 22.31
C GLY A 180 19.04 -7.31 22.69
N GLY A 181 18.08 -7.62 21.82
CA GLY A 181 17.34 -8.89 21.88
C GLY A 181 18.14 -9.96 21.16
N ASN A 182 18.66 -10.96 21.87
CA ASN A 182 19.46 -12.08 21.35
C ASN A 182 20.53 -11.72 20.28
N GLU A 183 21.76 -11.45 20.75
CA GLU A 183 22.98 -11.24 19.95
C GLU A 183 23.34 -12.37 18.95
N THR A 184 22.52 -13.43 18.87
CA THR A 184 22.72 -14.63 18.04
C THR A 184 21.67 -14.83 16.95
N ALA A 185 20.67 -13.97 16.82
CA ALA A 185 19.64 -14.16 15.81
C ALA A 185 20.10 -13.62 14.43
N PRO A 186 20.17 -14.48 13.39
CA PRO A 186 20.64 -14.11 12.07
C PRO A 186 19.71 -13.10 11.37
N ILE A 187 20.14 -12.65 10.19
CA ILE A 187 19.58 -11.65 9.26
C ILE A 187 18.02 -11.58 9.19
N MET A 188 17.30 -12.66 9.52
CA MET A 188 15.83 -12.78 9.56
C MET A 188 15.11 -12.03 10.72
N MET A 189 15.85 -11.39 11.63
CA MET A 189 15.28 -10.92 12.89
C MET A 189 14.38 -9.68 12.77
N LEU A 190 14.62 -8.80 11.79
CA LEU A 190 13.88 -7.54 11.67
C LEU A 190 12.46 -7.73 11.14
N SER A 191 12.27 -8.64 10.19
CA SER A 191 10.97 -8.91 9.57
C SER A 191 9.99 -9.61 10.52
N GLN A 192 10.51 -10.49 11.37
CA GLN A 192 9.76 -11.21 12.40
C GLN A 192 9.46 -10.35 13.64
N GLY A 193 10.07 -9.15 13.71
CA GLY A 193 9.98 -8.24 14.85
C GLY A 193 10.74 -8.74 16.09
N CYS A 194 10.71 -7.94 17.15
CA CYS A 194 11.43 -8.22 18.39
C CYS A 194 10.65 -7.70 19.60
N ILE A 195 11.08 -8.08 20.80
CA ILE A 195 10.74 -7.35 22.02
C ILE A 195 11.69 -6.13 22.11
N PRO A 196 11.16 -4.90 22.19
CA PRO A 196 12.01 -3.71 22.24
C PRO A 196 12.94 -3.68 23.45
N ASN A 197 14.19 -3.29 23.21
CA ASN A 197 15.19 -3.07 24.25
C ASN A 197 14.75 -1.93 25.17
N LYS A 198 14.68 -2.20 26.48
CA LYS A 198 14.22 -1.22 27.48
C LYS A 198 15.04 0.08 27.47
N ALA A 199 16.37 -0.01 27.37
CA ALA A 199 17.22 1.17 27.35
C ALA A 199 17.04 2.00 26.05
N ALA A 200 16.78 1.34 24.92
CA ALA A 200 16.44 2.04 23.67
C ALA A 200 15.08 2.74 23.78
N VAL A 201 14.08 2.07 24.36
CA VAL A 201 12.75 2.65 24.60
C VAL A 201 12.82 3.84 25.56
N GLU A 202 13.60 3.76 26.64
CA GLU A 202 13.81 4.86 27.57
C GLU A 202 14.42 6.09 26.88
N LYS A 203 15.42 5.89 26.02
CA LYS A 203 15.98 6.97 25.20
C LYS A 203 14.93 7.59 24.30
N VAL A 204 14.15 6.78 23.58
CA VAL A 204 13.04 7.26 22.74
C VAL A 204 12.11 8.13 23.59
N ILE A 205 11.61 7.63 24.73
CA ILE A 205 10.69 8.35 25.63
C ILE A 205 11.26 9.71 26.05
N ASP A 206 12.54 9.75 26.44
CA ASP A 206 13.25 10.96 26.83
C ASP A 206 13.35 11.97 25.66
N THR A 207 13.67 11.49 24.45
CA THR A 207 13.63 12.30 23.22
C THR A 207 12.21 12.84 22.94
N LEU A 208 11.15 12.03 23.10
CA LEU A 208 9.77 12.51 22.88
C LEU A 208 9.36 13.58 23.89
N ALA A 209 9.77 13.43 25.16
CA ALA A 209 9.47 14.38 26.22
C ALA A 209 10.09 15.77 25.97
N ARG A 210 11.19 15.83 25.21
CA ARG A 210 11.80 17.09 24.79
C ARG A 210 11.02 17.80 23.68
N GLY A 211 10.12 17.13 22.97
CA GLY A 211 9.34 17.79 21.92
C GLY A 211 10.23 18.44 20.86
N ALA A 212 9.82 19.59 20.34
CA ALA A 212 10.58 20.39 19.38
C ALA A 212 11.61 21.32 20.04
N SER A 213 11.95 21.11 21.32
CA SER A 213 12.99 21.89 22.01
C SER A 213 14.42 21.47 21.65
N ILE A 214 14.59 20.35 20.95
CA ILE A 214 15.88 19.84 20.47
C ILE A 214 15.95 19.87 18.95
N SER A 215 17.17 19.85 18.41
CA SER A 215 17.36 19.74 16.96
C SER A 215 16.87 18.38 16.47
N TRP A 216 16.30 18.34 15.27
CA TRP A 216 15.80 17.09 14.71
C TRP A 216 16.92 16.07 14.44
N VAL A 217 18.15 16.54 14.18
CA VAL A 217 19.32 15.68 13.95
C VAL A 217 19.73 14.97 15.24
N ASP A 218 19.73 15.69 16.37
CA ASP A 218 20.04 15.10 17.67
C ASP A 218 18.94 14.11 18.08
N ALA A 219 17.66 14.47 17.88
CA ALA A 219 16.54 13.57 18.10
C ALA A 219 16.63 12.29 17.23
N PHE A 220 17.01 12.45 15.96
CA PHE A 220 17.21 11.35 15.02
C PHE A 220 18.36 10.43 15.47
N GLU A 221 19.48 11.00 15.91
CA GLU A 221 20.62 10.23 16.43
C GLU A 221 20.28 9.46 17.71
N GLU A 222 19.54 10.06 18.63
CA GLU A 222 19.10 9.38 19.85
C GLU A 222 18.18 8.20 19.56
N MET A 223 17.29 8.33 18.58
CA MET A 223 16.32 7.27 18.21
C MET A 223 16.90 6.20 17.29
N THR A 224 17.89 6.51 16.46
CA THR A 224 18.43 5.59 15.43
C THR A 224 19.86 5.15 15.67
N GLY A 225 20.62 5.88 16.50
CA GLY A 225 22.06 5.69 16.67
C GLY A 225 22.93 6.28 15.54
N SER A 226 22.35 7.01 14.58
CA SER A 226 23.05 7.59 13.44
C SER A 226 22.58 9.03 13.18
N ARG A 227 23.43 9.88 12.60
CA ARG A 227 23.05 11.22 12.10
C ARG A 227 22.64 11.22 10.63
N LYS A 228 22.64 10.06 9.96
CA LYS A 228 22.35 9.92 8.53
C LYS A 228 21.16 9.00 8.29
N LEU A 229 20.32 9.40 7.34
CA LEU A 229 19.30 8.53 6.77
C LEU A 229 19.97 7.36 6.07
N ASP A 230 19.53 6.14 6.39
CA ASP A 230 20.12 4.89 5.92
C ASP A 230 19.02 3.91 5.53
N ALA A 231 19.04 3.43 4.28
CA ALA A 231 18.12 2.42 3.78
C ALA A 231 18.58 0.98 4.11
N GLY A 232 19.78 0.79 4.68
CA GLY A 232 20.29 -0.52 5.07
C GLY A 232 19.32 -1.34 5.93
N PRO A 233 18.72 -0.79 7.00
CA PRO A 233 17.75 -1.51 7.82
C PRO A 233 16.44 -1.86 7.09
N LEU A 234 16.01 -1.03 6.13
CA LEU A 234 14.87 -1.32 5.25
C LEU A 234 15.18 -2.52 4.35
N LEU A 235 16.36 -2.54 3.72
CA LEU A 235 16.79 -3.67 2.89
C LEU A 235 16.92 -4.95 3.73
N GLN A 236 17.51 -4.84 4.92
CA GLN A 236 17.63 -5.96 5.87
C GLN A 236 16.26 -6.53 6.26
N TYR A 237 15.23 -5.68 6.42
CA TYR A 237 13.87 -6.10 6.72
C TYR A 237 13.25 -6.91 5.55
N TYR A 238 13.46 -6.48 4.31
CA TYR A 238 12.91 -7.16 3.13
C TYR A 238 13.84 -8.22 2.52
N GLU A 239 15.01 -8.48 3.11
CA GLU A 239 16.02 -9.40 2.55
C GLU A 239 15.47 -10.80 2.19
N PRO A 240 14.63 -11.45 3.02
CA PRO A 240 14.05 -12.74 2.66
C PRO A 240 13.23 -12.66 1.37
N LEU A 241 12.44 -11.59 1.22
CA LEU A 241 11.62 -11.36 0.03
C LEU A 241 12.48 -11.02 -1.19
N ILE A 242 13.50 -10.16 -1.02
CA ILE A 242 14.42 -9.79 -2.09
C ILE A 242 15.10 -11.04 -2.66
N SER A 243 15.64 -11.90 -1.78
CA SER A 243 16.26 -13.16 -2.16
C SER A 243 15.30 -14.09 -2.91
N TRP A 244 14.05 -14.19 -2.43
CA TRP A 244 13.02 -15.01 -3.08
C TRP A 244 12.63 -14.48 -4.48
N LEU A 245 12.44 -13.16 -4.62
CA LEU A 245 12.13 -12.52 -5.90
C LEU A 245 13.27 -12.64 -6.92
N GLN A 246 14.52 -12.49 -6.48
CA GLN A 246 15.68 -12.67 -7.36
C GLN A 246 15.74 -14.08 -7.95
N ASN A 247 15.46 -15.09 -7.13
CA ASN A 247 15.44 -16.49 -7.56
C ASN A 247 14.34 -16.73 -8.62
N ILE A 248 13.10 -16.29 -8.34
CA ILE A 248 11.98 -16.51 -9.27
C ILE A 248 12.16 -15.75 -10.58
N ASN A 249 12.60 -14.49 -10.54
CA ASN A 249 12.79 -13.71 -11.75
C ASN A 249 13.90 -14.25 -12.66
N GLN A 250 14.92 -14.91 -12.09
CA GLN A 250 15.94 -15.61 -12.87
C GLN A 250 15.39 -16.86 -13.58
N HIS A 251 14.45 -17.58 -12.96
CA HIS A 251 13.86 -18.78 -13.53
C HIS A 251 12.81 -18.49 -14.61
N GLU A 252 12.01 -17.44 -14.43
CA GLU A 252 10.92 -17.06 -15.34
C GLU A 252 11.40 -16.24 -16.56
N GLN A 253 12.71 -15.96 -16.69
CA GLN A 253 13.27 -15.09 -17.74
C GLN A 253 12.61 -13.71 -17.84
N ASN A 254 12.01 -13.22 -16.74
CA ASN A 254 11.44 -11.89 -16.70
C ASN A 254 12.56 -10.87 -16.85
N GLU A 255 12.48 -10.01 -17.88
CA GLU A 255 13.37 -8.86 -18.02
C GLU A 255 13.10 -7.90 -16.87
N ILE A 256 13.93 -7.96 -15.81
CA ILE A 256 13.94 -6.91 -14.79
C ILE A 256 14.46 -5.65 -15.49
N PRO A 257 13.65 -4.57 -15.59
CA PRO A 257 14.11 -3.34 -16.21
C PRO A 257 15.36 -2.85 -15.47
N GLU A 258 16.44 -2.58 -16.19
CA GLU A 258 17.64 -2.03 -15.56
C GLU A 258 17.29 -0.73 -14.82
N LEU A 259 17.78 -0.60 -13.58
CA LEU A 259 17.66 0.63 -12.82
C LEU A 259 18.25 1.77 -13.66
N ARG A 260 17.39 2.66 -14.17
CA ARG A 260 17.83 3.84 -14.93
C ARG A 260 18.79 4.62 -14.06
N GLN A 261 20.09 4.54 -14.36
CA GLN A 261 21.11 5.30 -13.64
C GLN A 261 20.76 6.78 -13.80
N THR A 262 20.60 7.48 -12.68
CA THR A 262 20.46 8.92 -12.65
C THR A 262 21.81 9.56 -12.96
N VAL A 263 22.18 9.54 -14.23
CA VAL A 263 23.22 10.42 -14.76
C VAL A 263 22.59 11.80 -14.92
N GLY A 264 23.31 12.82 -14.48
CA GLY A 264 22.84 14.19 -14.34
C GLY A 264 22.20 14.80 -15.59
N GLU A 265 21.47 15.89 -15.30
CA GLU A 265 20.67 16.72 -16.21
C GLU A 265 19.41 16.04 -16.74
N LEU A 266 18.29 16.77 -16.64
CA LEU A 266 16.99 16.47 -17.25
C LEU A 266 17.10 16.60 -18.78
N GLY A 267 17.96 15.79 -19.40
CA GLY A 267 18.15 15.64 -20.83
C GLY A 267 17.37 14.42 -21.32
N GLN A 268 16.61 14.63 -22.39
CA GLN A 268 15.74 13.64 -23.04
C GLN A 268 16.45 12.32 -23.34
N VAL A 269 16.12 11.26 -22.59
CA VAL A 269 16.23 9.88 -23.07
C VAL A 269 14.98 9.13 -22.62
N LEU A 270 13.87 9.41 -23.29
CA LEU A 270 12.75 8.46 -23.41
C LEU A 270 12.77 8.00 -24.86
N PRO A 271 12.60 6.69 -25.17
CA PRO A 271 12.22 6.30 -26.51
C PRO A 271 10.92 7.03 -26.86
N ASN A 272 10.88 7.62 -28.04
CA ASN A 272 9.72 8.34 -28.54
C ASN A 272 8.51 7.38 -28.49
N ASP A 273 7.35 7.80 -27.97
CA ASP A 273 6.09 7.00 -27.93
C ASP A 273 5.72 6.42 -29.32
N ASP A 274 6.28 6.99 -30.39
CA ASP A 274 6.12 6.55 -31.77
C ASP A 274 6.94 5.30 -32.15
N GLN A 275 7.82 4.78 -31.28
CA GLN A 275 8.70 3.63 -31.60
C GLN A 275 8.24 2.30 -31.01
N ILE A 276 7.29 2.31 -30.08
CA ILE A 276 6.92 1.12 -29.29
C ILE A 276 5.39 0.92 -29.35
N ALA A 277 4.94 -0.32 -29.36
CA ALA A 277 3.54 -0.71 -29.31
C ALA A 277 3.33 -1.91 -28.35
N TYR A 278 2.18 -1.94 -27.68
CA TYR A 278 1.79 -3.01 -26.76
C TYR A 278 0.82 -3.99 -27.43
N PRO A 279 0.58 -5.19 -26.86
CA PRO A 279 -0.43 -6.11 -27.38
C PRO A 279 -1.77 -5.39 -27.63
N GLY A 280 -2.39 -5.63 -28.79
CA GLY A 280 -3.62 -4.97 -29.22
C GLY A 280 -3.46 -3.54 -29.79
N GLN A 281 -2.27 -2.93 -29.70
CA GLN A 281 -1.99 -1.62 -30.30
C GLN A 281 -1.50 -1.73 -31.75
N SER A 282 -1.65 -0.64 -32.51
CA SER A 282 -1.16 -0.60 -33.89
C SER A 282 0.36 -0.50 -33.95
N CYS A 283 0.96 -1.32 -34.82
CA CYS A 283 2.39 -1.31 -35.14
C CYS A 283 2.67 -0.84 -36.59
N THR A 284 1.69 -0.21 -37.23
CA THR A 284 1.75 0.21 -38.66
C THR A 284 2.84 1.23 -38.97
N LYS A 285 3.34 1.96 -37.97
CA LYS A 285 4.42 2.94 -38.13
C LYS A 285 5.82 2.35 -37.94
N GLY A 286 5.94 1.02 -37.90
CA GLY A 286 7.23 0.34 -37.64
C GLY A 286 7.60 0.30 -36.15
N GLN A 287 6.59 0.33 -35.28
CA GLN A 287 6.77 0.25 -33.84
C GLN A 287 7.14 -1.17 -33.41
N GLU A 288 8.03 -1.29 -32.44
CA GLU A 288 8.44 -2.56 -31.83
C GLU A 288 7.39 -3.02 -30.80
N CYS A 289 6.97 -4.27 -30.89
CA CYS A 289 5.96 -4.85 -30.02
C CYS A 289 6.59 -5.41 -28.74
N LEU A 290 6.10 -5.02 -27.56
CA LEU A 290 6.60 -5.46 -26.25
C LEU A 290 5.69 -6.51 -25.58
N LEU A 291 6.12 -7.04 -24.43
CA LEU A 291 5.36 -8.00 -23.60
C LEU A 291 4.97 -9.27 -24.37
N ASP A 292 5.99 -9.91 -24.97
CA ASP A 292 5.85 -11.15 -25.73
C ASP A 292 4.87 -11.08 -26.92
N SER A 293 4.68 -9.88 -27.49
CA SER A 293 3.89 -9.68 -28.69
C SER A 293 4.72 -9.40 -29.93
N ILE A 294 4.20 -9.78 -31.10
CA ILE A 294 4.81 -9.68 -32.41
C ILE A 294 3.88 -8.86 -33.32
N CYS A 295 4.46 -7.96 -34.11
CA CYS A 295 3.69 -7.17 -35.07
C CYS A 295 3.20 -8.06 -36.22
N ASN A 296 1.89 -8.17 -36.42
CA ASN A 296 1.29 -8.85 -37.58
C ASN A 296 1.08 -7.90 -38.78
N GLY A 297 1.88 -6.83 -38.87
CA GLY A 297 1.80 -5.80 -39.90
C GLY A 297 0.75 -4.70 -39.67
N THR A 298 -0.21 -4.91 -38.75
CA THR A 298 -1.21 -3.89 -38.39
C THR A 298 -1.30 -3.65 -36.89
N ILE A 299 -1.29 -4.73 -36.10
CA ILE A 299 -1.38 -4.71 -34.64
C ILE A 299 -0.37 -5.68 -34.01
N CYS A 300 0.04 -5.40 -32.78
CA CYS A 300 0.83 -6.33 -31.97
C CYS A 300 -0.06 -7.46 -31.44
N ILE A 301 0.28 -8.70 -31.74
CA ILE A 301 -0.43 -9.90 -31.30
C ILE A 301 0.48 -10.76 -30.42
N CYS A 302 -0.06 -11.48 -29.45
CA CYS A 302 0.76 -12.35 -28.61
C CYS A 302 1.47 -13.44 -29.43
N ASN A 303 2.69 -13.78 -29.01
CA ASN A 303 3.46 -14.87 -29.59
C ASN A 303 2.70 -16.21 -29.45
N ALA A 304 2.99 -17.17 -30.32
CA ALA A 304 2.29 -18.46 -30.41
C ALA A 304 2.34 -19.30 -29.12
N SER A 305 3.27 -19.00 -28.21
CA SER A 305 3.40 -19.63 -26.90
C SER A 305 2.52 -19.00 -25.81
N PHE A 306 1.84 -17.89 -26.08
CA PHE A 306 1.08 -17.12 -25.11
C PHE A 306 -0.40 -16.97 -25.53
N TYR A 307 -1.29 -16.96 -24.55
CA TYR A 307 -2.70 -16.66 -24.73
C TYR A 307 -2.93 -15.16 -24.63
N THR A 308 -3.85 -14.63 -25.44
CA THR A 308 -4.28 -13.24 -25.34
C THR A 308 -5.41 -13.12 -24.32
N LEU A 309 -5.12 -12.50 -23.18
CA LEU A 309 -6.11 -12.09 -22.21
C LEU A 309 -6.63 -10.71 -22.59
N GLN A 310 -7.88 -10.64 -23.05
CA GLN A 310 -8.57 -9.38 -23.28
C GLN A 310 -9.54 -9.08 -22.14
N ILE A 311 -9.31 -7.98 -21.43
CA ILE A 311 -10.25 -7.45 -20.43
C ILE A 311 -10.62 -6.03 -20.89
N ALA A 312 -11.86 -5.86 -21.32
CA ALA A 312 -12.32 -4.65 -22.01
C ALA A 312 -11.40 -4.29 -23.19
N ASP A 313 -10.77 -3.11 -23.16
CA ASP A 313 -9.88 -2.60 -24.22
C ASP A 313 -8.39 -2.88 -23.94
N THR A 314 -8.08 -3.65 -22.89
CA THR A 314 -6.71 -4.05 -22.54
C THR A 314 -6.40 -5.45 -23.04
N TYR A 315 -5.19 -5.64 -23.59
CA TYR A 315 -4.70 -6.92 -24.09
C TYR A 315 -3.39 -7.27 -23.37
N ASN A 316 -3.31 -8.46 -22.80
CA ASN A 316 -2.10 -8.98 -22.16
C ASN A 316 -1.76 -10.37 -22.70
N CYS A 317 -0.48 -10.67 -22.85
CA CYS A 317 0.00 -12.00 -23.21
C CYS A 317 0.27 -12.78 -21.93
N VAL A 318 -0.40 -13.93 -21.76
CA VAL A 318 -0.29 -14.76 -20.55
C VAL A 318 0.13 -16.19 -20.93
N PRO A 319 1.03 -16.83 -20.15
CA PRO A 319 1.61 -18.12 -20.52
C PRO A 319 0.60 -19.29 -20.44
N GLU A 320 -0.40 -19.18 -19.56
CA GLU A 320 -1.45 -20.18 -19.42
C GLU A 320 -2.79 -19.67 -19.96
N ASN A 321 -3.68 -20.59 -20.37
CA ASN A 321 -5.01 -20.22 -20.82
C ASN A 321 -5.75 -19.51 -19.66
N PRO A 322 -6.12 -18.23 -19.81
CA PRO A 322 -6.77 -17.48 -18.74
C PRO A 322 -8.13 -18.07 -18.33
N ALA A 323 -8.75 -18.92 -19.15
CA ALA A 323 -9.92 -19.70 -18.75
C ALA A 323 -9.63 -20.74 -17.64
N ASN A 324 -8.36 -21.07 -17.40
CA ASN A 324 -7.90 -21.93 -16.32
C ASN A 324 -7.51 -21.14 -15.06
N ALA A 325 -7.44 -19.80 -15.14
CA ALA A 325 -7.07 -18.96 -14.00
C ALA A 325 -8.27 -18.82 -13.04
N GLY A 326 -8.22 -19.54 -11.93
CA GLY A 326 -9.21 -19.46 -10.86
C GLY A 326 -8.74 -20.18 -9.59
N PHE A 327 -9.25 -19.77 -8.43
CA PHE A 327 -9.02 -20.49 -7.18
C PHE A 327 -9.86 -21.78 -7.17
N GLY A 328 -9.22 -22.92 -7.43
CA GLY A 328 -9.87 -24.24 -7.37
C GLY A 328 -9.20 -25.28 -8.27
N THR A 329 -9.48 -26.55 -8.03
CA THR A 329 -9.00 -27.64 -8.89
C THR A 329 -9.60 -27.54 -10.30
N PRO A 330 -8.94 -28.12 -11.33
CA PRO A 330 -9.37 -27.99 -12.72
C PRO A 330 -10.80 -28.53 -12.87
N GLY A 331 -11.74 -27.65 -13.22
CA GLY A 331 -13.15 -28.01 -13.47
C GLY A 331 -14.18 -27.47 -12.46
N GLY A 332 -13.77 -26.76 -11.41
CA GLY A 332 -14.69 -26.25 -10.37
C GLY A 332 -14.54 -24.76 -10.00
N GLY A 333 -13.82 -23.96 -10.80
CA GLY A 333 -13.60 -22.55 -10.54
C GLY A 333 -14.75 -21.64 -11.01
N LEU A 334 -14.95 -20.54 -10.29
CA LEU A 334 -15.93 -19.50 -10.64
C LEU A 334 -15.58 -18.91 -12.02
N LEU A 335 -16.34 -19.26 -13.05
CA LEU A 335 -16.27 -18.61 -14.36
C LEU A 335 -16.75 -17.16 -14.20
N ILE A 336 -15.83 -16.20 -14.31
CA ILE A 336 -16.21 -14.81 -14.58
C ILE A 336 -16.70 -14.79 -16.03
N ALA A 337 -17.98 -15.11 -16.22
CA ALA A 337 -18.65 -14.99 -17.50
C ALA A 337 -18.77 -13.49 -17.84
N LEU A 338 -17.79 -12.97 -18.58
CA LEU A 338 -17.97 -11.73 -19.33
C LEU A 338 -18.92 -12.06 -20.49
N ASN A 339 -20.22 -11.83 -20.29
CA ASN A 339 -21.22 -11.98 -21.33
C ASN A 339 -20.83 -11.11 -22.54
N PRO A 340 -20.59 -11.68 -23.73
CA PRO A 340 -20.52 -10.88 -24.94
C PRO A 340 -21.93 -10.40 -25.27
N ASN A 341 -22.09 -9.09 -25.44
CA ASN A 341 -23.30 -8.51 -26.01
C ASN A 341 -23.45 -9.00 -27.45
N GLU A 342 -24.30 -10.01 -27.68
CA GLU A 342 -24.72 -10.39 -29.01
C GLU A 342 -26.14 -9.88 -29.28
N ASN A 343 -26.22 -8.87 -30.15
CA ASN A 343 -27.42 -8.61 -30.94
C ASN A 343 -27.75 -9.87 -31.77
N ALA A 344 -28.54 -10.79 -31.22
CA ALA A 344 -29.07 -11.92 -31.98
C ALA A 344 -30.52 -12.21 -31.56
N LYS A 345 -31.43 -11.95 -32.51
CA LYS A 345 -32.88 -12.16 -32.51
C LYS A 345 -33.35 -13.40 -31.74
N MET A 346 -34.30 -13.22 -30.81
CA MET A 346 -35.13 -14.31 -30.28
C MET A 346 -36.36 -14.49 -31.17
N ASP A 347 -36.37 -15.60 -31.93
CA ASP A 347 -37.58 -16.19 -32.50
C ASP A 347 -38.14 -17.25 -31.55
N VAL A 348 -39.47 -17.27 -31.49
CA VAL A 348 -40.34 -18.01 -30.57
C VAL A 348 -40.24 -19.52 -30.75
N LYS A 349 -40.26 -20.29 -29.64
CA LYS A 349 -41.02 -21.55 -29.54
C LYS A 349 -41.42 -21.89 -28.10
N ASN A 350 -42.73 -22.03 -27.92
CA ASN A 350 -43.42 -22.53 -26.73
C ASN A 350 -43.12 -24.01 -26.48
N SER A 351 -42.99 -24.39 -25.21
CA SER A 351 -43.53 -25.66 -24.69
C SER A 351 -43.92 -25.51 -23.21
N THR A 352 -45.23 -25.41 -22.99
CA THR A 352 -46.06 -26.01 -21.91
C THR A 352 -45.32 -26.56 -20.68
N ALA A 353 -45.48 -25.96 -19.49
CA ALA A 353 -46.61 -26.09 -18.55
C ALA A 353 -46.43 -27.27 -17.57
N GLU A 354 -46.10 -26.94 -16.32
CA GLU A 354 -46.55 -27.66 -15.12
C GLU A 354 -46.77 -26.64 -14.00
N GLU A 355 -48.05 -26.37 -13.72
CA GLU A 355 -48.55 -25.64 -12.56
C GLU A 355 -48.44 -26.51 -11.31
N SER A 356 -48.05 -25.91 -10.18
CA SER A 356 -48.70 -26.23 -8.91
C SER A 356 -48.74 -24.99 -8.00
N ASP A 357 -49.98 -24.64 -7.67
CA ASP A 357 -50.44 -23.59 -6.76
C ASP A 357 -49.88 -23.73 -5.33
N HIS A 358 -49.61 -22.58 -4.68
CA HIS A 358 -50.37 -22.18 -3.48
C HIS A 358 -50.08 -20.74 -2.99
N LYS A 359 -51.01 -19.85 -3.36
CA LYS A 359 -51.67 -18.76 -2.61
C LYS A 359 -50.93 -17.92 -1.54
N GLU A 360 -50.96 -16.62 -1.83
CA GLU A 360 -50.93 -15.42 -0.97
C GLU A 360 -51.69 -15.49 0.37
N SER A 361 -51.19 -14.74 1.36
CA SER A 361 -52.06 -13.83 2.12
C SER A 361 -51.33 -12.54 2.54
N HIS A 362 -51.90 -11.41 2.12
CA HIS A 362 -51.60 -10.05 2.55
C HIS A 362 -52.03 -9.79 4.01
N LYS A 363 -51.31 -8.92 4.72
CA LYS A 363 -51.92 -7.80 5.47
C LYS A 363 -50.91 -6.73 5.94
N THR A 364 -51.18 -5.51 5.48
CA THR A 364 -50.68 -4.19 5.89
C THR A 364 -51.37 -3.71 7.18
N GLU A 365 -50.67 -2.97 8.05
CA GLU A 365 -50.98 -1.57 8.45
C GLU A 365 -50.40 -1.10 9.81
N LYS A 366 -49.84 0.12 9.75
CA LYS A 366 -49.95 1.29 10.67
C LYS A 366 -49.16 1.40 11.99
N THR A 367 -48.21 2.35 11.90
CA THR A 367 -47.86 3.46 12.81
C THR A 367 -48.86 3.86 13.90
N HIS A 368 -48.36 4.11 15.11
CA HIS A 368 -48.91 5.13 16.02
C HIS A 368 -47.84 5.77 16.94
N THR A 369 -47.75 7.09 16.84
CA THR A 369 -47.14 8.06 17.75
C THR A 369 -47.92 8.16 19.06
N ARG A 370 -47.23 8.38 20.19
CA ARG A 370 -47.87 8.86 21.43
C ARG A 370 -47.00 9.89 22.16
N THR A 371 -47.48 11.11 22.15
CA THR A 371 -47.14 12.23 23.04
C THR A 371 -47.57 11.93 24.48
N ASN A 372 -46.84 12.45 25.47
CA ASN A 372 -47.40 12.75 26.79
C ASN A 372 -46.71 13.99 27.38
N SER A 373 -47.53 14.96 27.76
CA SER A 373 -47.19 16.18 28.50
C SER A 373 -48.05 16.25 29.76
N ALA A 374 -47.39 16.65 30.86
CA ALA A 374 -47.90 17.31 32.06
C ALA A 374 -48.80 16.53 33.03
N GLY A 375 -48.30 16.48 34.27
CA GLY A 375 -48.95 16.09 35.53
C GLY A 375 -47.93 16.28 36.64
#